data_AF-A0A0C3GLX0-F1
#
_entry.id   AF-A0A0C3GLX0-F1
#
_cell.length_a   1.000
_cell.length_b   1.000
_cell.length_c   1.000
_cell.angle_alpha   90.00
_cell.angle_beta   90.00
_cell.angle_gamma   90.00
#
_symmetry.space_group_name_H-M   'P 1'
#
loop_
_entity.id
_entity.type
_entity.pdbx_description
1 polymer ?
#
loop_
_entity_poly.entity_id
_entity_poly.type
_entity_poly.pdbx_seq_one_letter_code
_entity_poly.pdbx_strand_id
1 'polypeptide(L)'
;LPLHLSIKRHYIHTLMKLSRALRLYPECMMLNGIELVGRKAVTGGAFSDIWIGSLGSQEISVKVLKLYQRSDINKLLKVFSSEAMTWQQLKHQNVLPFYGVFHLENDRLCLASLWMCNGNIIHFLESVPDTKCVPLVSWHVCCQRN
;
A
#
# COMPACT_ATOMS: atom_id res chain seq x y z
N LEU A 1 -14.59 17.60 14.11
CA LEU A 1 -14.96 16.94 15.39
C LEU A 1 -14.36 15.54 15.42
N PRO A 2 -13.68 15.13 16.50
CA PRO A 2 -13.30 13.73 16.67
C PRO A 2 -14.57 12.88 16.87
N LEU A 3 -14.85 11.99 15.92
CA LEU A 3 -15.91 10.99 16.07
C LEU A 3 -15.56 10.04 17.23
N HIS A 4 -16.52 9.77 18.11
CA HIS A 4 -16.38 8.80 19.20
C HIS A 4 -15.88 7.44 18.68
N LEU A 5 -14.95 6.79 19.38
CA LEU A 5 -14.22 5.61 18.88
C LEU A 5 -15.14 4.45 18.45
N SER A 6 -16.20 4.19 19.20
CA SER A 6 -17.19 3.14 18.86
C SER A 6 -17.93 3.44 17.57
N ILE A 7 -18.26 4.71 17.35
CA ILE A 7 -18.94 5.20 16.15
C ILE A 7 -17.98 5.13 14.95
N LYS A 8 -16.72 5.51 15.15
CA LYS A 8 -15.65 5.39 14.15
C LYS A 8 -15.49 3.94 13.66
N ARG A 9 -15.44 2.95 14.57
CA ARG A 9 -15.35 1.53 14.18
C ARG A 9 -16.52 1.09 13.30
N HIS A 10 -17.74 1.50 13.65
CA HIS A 10 -18.93 1.16 12.86
C HIS A 10 -18.89 1.78 11.46
N TYR A 11 -18.58 3.08 11.35
CA TYR A 11 -18.44 3.75 10.06
C TYR A 11 -17.38 3.11 9.17
N ILE A 12 -16.21 2.80 9.74
CA ILE A 12 -15.12 2.14 9.02
C ILE A 12 -15.57 0.78 8.49
N HIS A 13 -16.21 -0.02 9.34
CA HIS A 13 -16.71 -1.35 8.95
C HIS A 13 -17.73 -1.26 7.82
N THR A 14 -18.68 -0.34 7.92
CA THR A 14 -19.68 -0.10 6.88
C THR A 14 -19.03 0.40 5.59
N LEU A 15 -18.08 1.33 5.68
CA LEU A 15 -17.33 1.84 4.53
C LEU A 15 -16.53 0.74 3.82
N MET A 16 -15.85 -0.13 4.57
CA MET A 16 -15.15 -1.29 4.01
C MET A 16 -16.11 -2.25 3.31
N LYS A 17 -17.29 -2.52 3.90
CA LYS A 17 -18.32 -3.37 3.28
C LYS A 17 -18.86 -2.76 1.99
N LEU A 18 -19.16 -1.46 1.99
CA LEU A 18 -19.67 -0.73 0.82
C LEU A 18 -18.62 -0.68 -0.29
N SER A 19 -17.39 -0.30 0.03
CA SER A 19 -16.27 -0.30 -0.90
C SER A 19 -16.11 -1.64 -1.60
N ARG A 20 -16.14 -2.74 -0.84
CA ARG A 20 -16.04 -4.10 -1.38
C ARG A 20 -17.24 -4.51 -2.25
N ALA A 21 -18.46 -4.10 -1.87
CA ALA A 21 -19.67 -4.42 -2.62
C ALA A 21 -19.75 -3.63 -3.94
N LEU A 22 -19.41 -2.35 -3.88
CA LEU A 22 -19.47 -1.43 -5.00
C LEU A 22 -18.23 -1.48 -5.89
N ARG A 23 -17.13 -2.10 -5.41
CA ARG A 23 -15.82 -2.13 -6.09
C ARG A 23 -15.23 -0.72 -6.28
N LEU A 24 -15.45 0.14 -5.28
CA LEU A 24 -15.03 1.53 -5.26
C LEU A 24 -14.19 1.80 -4.02
N TYR A 25 -13.36 2.83 -4.08
CA TYR A 25 -12.64 3.38 -2.94
C TYR A 25 -12.92 4.89 -2.86
N PRO A 26 -12.78 5.52 -1.68
CA PRO A 26 -12.97 6.96 -1.53
C PRO A 26 -12.02 7.76 -2.41
N GLU A 27 -12.55 8.78 -3.09
CA GLU A 27 -11.77 9.67 -3.96
C GLU A 27 -10.64 10.40 -3.20
N CYS A 28 -10.80 10.63 -1.90
CA CYS A 28 -9.75 11.21 -1.07
C CYS A 28 -8.49 10.32 -0.92
N MET A 29 -8.53 9.07 -1.39
CA MET A 29 -7.35 8.21 -1.50
C MET A 29 -6.56 8.46 -2.78
N MET A 30 -7.12 9.18 -3.76
CA MET A 30 -6.48 9.40 -5.05
C MET A 30 -5.28 10.35 -4.90
N LEU A 31 -4.13 9.90 -5.37
CA LEU A 31 -2.90 10.66 -5.45
C LEU A 31 -2.69 11.13 -6.89
N ASN A 32 -2.12 12.33 -7.00
CA ASN A 32 -1.69 12.93 -8.26
C ASN A 32 -0.21 13.29 -8.17
N GLY A 33 0.45 13.45 -9.33
CA GLY A 33 1.85 13.86 -9.39
C GLY A 33 2.86 12.78 -8.99
N ILE A 34 2.49 11.50 -9.17
CA ILE A 34 3.44 10.40 -9.06
C ILE A 34 4.09 10.16 -10.42
N GLU A 35 5.42 10.13 -10.45
CA GLU A 35 6.20 9.78 -11.63
C GLU A 35 6.92 8.45 -11.38
N LEU A 36 6.85 7.50 -12.32
CA LEU A 36 7.61 6.25 -12.18
C LEU A 36 9.09 6.49 -12.49
N VAL A 37 9.95 5.92 -11.66
CA VAL A 37 11.39 5.98 -11.84
C VAL A 37 11.87 4.72 -12.55
N GLY A 38 12.62 4.92 -13.64
CA GLY A 38 13.21 3.83 -14.43
C GLY A 38 12.25 3.20 -15.45
N ARG A 39 12.74 2.16 -16.14
CA ARG A 39 12.02 1.52 -17.26
C ARG A 39 11.45 0.13 -16.94
N LYS A 40 11.78 -0.43 -15.78
CA LYS A 40 11.37 -1.78 -15.37
C LYS A 40 10.99 -1.82 -13.90
N ALA A 41 10.10 -2.75 -13.57
CA ALA A 41 9.78 -3.08 -12.18
C ALA A 41 11.04 -3.53 -11.42
N VAL A 42 11.10 -3.19 -10.13
CA VAL A 42 12.15 -3.68 -9.23
C VAL A 42 11.96 -5.16 -8.92
N THR A 43 10.71 -5.55 -8.68
CA THR A 43 10.34 -6.94 -8.46
C THR A 43 8.92 -7.22 -8.96
N GLY A 44 8.65 -8.47 -9.31
CA GLY A 44 7.37 -8.93 -9.82
C GLY A 44 6.85 -10.12 -9.04
N GLY A 45 5.65 -9.97 -8.49
CA GLY A 45 4.89 -11.06 -7.89
C GLY A 45 3.84 -11.63 -8.85
N ALA A 46 3.10 -12.63 -8.36
CA ALA A 46 2.02 -13.27 -9.12
C ALA A 46 0.85 -12.34 -9.46
N PHE A 47 0.62 -11.27 -8.68
CA PHE A 47 -0.55 -10.40 -8.84
C PHE A 47 -0.21 -8.92 -9.05
N SER A 48 1.06 -8.54 -8.88
CA SER A 48 1.50 -7.15 -8.96
C SER A 48 2.98 -7.05 -9.24
N ASP A 49 3.40 -5.92 -9.79
CA ASP A 49 4.78 -5.48 -9.87
C ASP A 49 5.03 -4.32 -8.91
N ILE A 50 6.23 -4.24 -8.34
CA ILE A 50 6.65 -3.12 -7.51
C ILE A 50 7.61 -2.24 -8.32
N TRP A 51 7.25 -0.96 -8.42
CA TRP A 51 8.03 0.07 -9.06
C TRP A 51 8.49 1.09 -8.01
N ILE A 52 9.59 1.77 -8.30
CA ILE A 52 9.94 3.00 -7.60
C ILE A 52 9.24 4.15 -8.32
N GLY A 53 8.68 5.07 -7.55
CA GLY A 53 8.18 6.34 -8.06
C GLY A 53 8.71 7.51 -7.24
N SER A 54 8.48 8.72 -7.72
CA SER A 54 8.69 9.97 -6.99
C SER A 54 7.35 10.65 -6.76
N LEU A 55 7.18 11.20 -5.56
CA LEU A 55 6.11 12.15 -5.23
C LEU A 55 6.79 13.43 -4.71
N GLY A 56 6.99 14.40 -5.61
CA GLY A 56 7.90 15.52 -5.35
C GLY A 56 9.33 15.03 -5.13
N SER A 57 9.92 15.33 -3.97
CA SER A 57 11.27 14.89 -3.60
C SER A 57 11.32 13.54 -2.86
N GLN A 58 10.17 12.91 -2.60
CA GLN A 58 10.10 11.67 -1.82
C GLN A 58 10.05 10.46 -2.75
N GLU A 59 10.99 9.52 -2.57
CA GLU A 59 10.91 8.21 -3.19
C GLU A 59 9.79 7.37 -2.55
N ILE A 60 8.99 6.74 -3.41
CA ILE A 60 7.84 5.92 -3.02
C ILE A 60 7.88 4.56 -3.71
N SER A 61 7.25 3.58 -3.07
CA SER A 61 6.91 2.30 -3.67
C SER A 61 5.55 2.40 -4.34
N VAL A 62 5.48 2.00 -5.61
CA VAL A 62 4.25 1.92 -6.41
C VAL A 62 3.98 0.46 -6.75
N LYS A 63 2.99 -0.12 -6.08
CA LYS A 63 2.51 -1.48 -6.37
C LYS A 63 1.48 -1.43 -7.48
N VAL A 64 1.88 -1.85 -8.68
CA VAL A 64 1.06 -1.88 -9.90
C VAL A 64 0.39 -3.24 -10.00
N LEU A 65 -0.94 -3.29 -9.99
CA LEU A 65 -1.67 -4.55 -10.12
C LEU A 65 -1.63 -5.07 -11.56
N LYS A 66 -1.50 -6.39 -11.72
CA LYS A 66 -1.49 -7.07 -13.03
C LYS A 66 -2.91 -7.39 -13.49
N LEU A 67 -3.27 -6.89 -14.66
CA LEU A 67 -4.45 -7.32 -15.43
C LEU A 67 -4.02 -8.44 -16.38
N TYR A 68 -4.37 -9.69 -16.11
CA TYR A 68 -4.21 -10.77 -17.09
C TYR A 68 -5.39 -10.77 -18.08
N GLN A 69 -5.17 -11.13 -19.35
CA GLN A 69 -6.19 -11.10 -20.42
C GLN A 69 -7.48 -11.88 -20.11
N ARG A 70 -7.45 -12.86 -19.20
CA ARG A 70 -8.62 -13.63 -18.74
C ARG A 70 -9.14 -13.22 -17.36
N SER A 71 -8.62 -12.13 -16.79
CA SER A 71 -8.98 -11.71 -15.44
C SER A 71 -10.36 -11.09 -15.43
N ASP A 72 -11.19 -11.54 -14.50
CA ASP A 72 -12.41 -10.82 -14.14
C ASP A 72 -12.03 -9.48 -13.50
N ILE A 73 -12.25 -8.39 -14.25
CA ILE A 73 -11.98 -7.02 -13.79
C ILE A 73 -12.74 -6.68 -12.51
N ASN A 74 -13.92 -7.27 -12.29
CA ASN A 74 -14.70 -7.04 -11.07
C ASN A 74 -14.04 -7.70 -9.87
N LYS A 75 -13.45 -8.88 -10.06
CA LYS A 75 -12.67 -9.55 -9.02
C LYS A 75 -11.42 -8.74 -8.68
N LEU A 76 -10.73 -8.19 -9.70
CA LEU A 76 -9.58 -7.32 -9.49
C LEU A 76 -9.96 -6.07 -8.70
N LEU A 77 -10.97 -5.32 -9.13
CA LEU A 77 -11.42 -4.09 -8.46
C LEU A 77 -11.90 -4.37 -7.03
N LYS A 78 -12.53 -5.53 -6.79
CA LYS A 78 -12.93 -5.95 -5.45
C LYS A 78 -11.74 -6.19 -4.54
N VAL A 79 -10.71 -6.89 -5.02
CA VAL A 79 -9.46 -7.13 -4.28
C VAL A 79 -8.76 -5.80 -4.03
N PHE A 80 -8.59 -4.99 -5.07
CA PHE A 80 -7.96 -3.69 -5.01
C PHE A 80 -8.62 -2.77 -3.97
N SER A 81 -9.93 -2.57 -4.07
CA SER A 81 -10.68 -1.71 -3.15
C SER A 81 -10.61 -2.22 -1.71
N SER A 82 -10.66 -3.55 -1.53
CA SER A 82 -10.51 -4.16 -0.20
C SER A 82 -9.11 -3.94 0.36
N GLU A 83 -8.07 -4.04 -0.46
CA GLU A 83 -6.68 -3.83 -0.05
C GLU A 83 -6.43 -2.37 0.33
N ALA A 84 -6.80 -1.42 -0.54
CA ALA A 84 -6.69 0.02 -0.28
C ALA A 84 -7.43 0.42 1.01
N MET A 85 -8.70 -0.01 1.15
CA MET A 85 -9.48 0.27 2.35
C MET A 85 -8.86 -0.35 3.59
N THR A 86 -8.42 -1.62 3.55
CA THR A 86 -7.80 -2.26 4.71
C THR A 86 -6.55 -1.51 5.13
N TRP A 87 -5.67 -1.20 4.17
CA TRP A 87 -4.39 -0.56 4.45
C TRP A 87 -4.57 0.87 4.98
N GLN A 88 -5.54 1.63 4.47
CA GLN A 88 -5.88 2.96 4.98
C GLN A 88 -6.16 3.00 6.49
N GLN A 89 -6.75 1.93 7.02
CA GLN A 89 -7.14 1.84 8.43
C GLN A 89 -5.98 1.42 9.33
N LEU A 90 -4.91 0.84 8.78
CA LEU A 90 -3.75 0.42 9.54
C LEU A 90 -2.84 1.61 9.80
N LYS A 91 -2.89 2.13 11.03
CA LYS A 91 -2.05 3.23 11.49
C LYS A 91 -1.21 2.79 12.67
N HIS A 92 0.01 2.36 12.40
CA HIS A 92 0.98 1.93 13.41
C HIS A 92 2.40 2.17 12.90
N GLN A 93 3.35 2.46 13.79
CA GLN A 93 4.74 2.76 13.42
C GLN A 93 5.45 1.63 12.66
N ASN A 94 5.10 0.37 12.95
CA ASN A 94 5.69 -0.82 12.32
C ASN A 94 4.87 -1.33 11.13
N VAL A 95 3.84 -0.60 10.69
CA VAL A 95 3.10 -0.89 9.47
C VAL A 95 3.44 0.16 8.44
N LEU A 96 3.85 -0.28 7.25
CA LEU A 96 4.24 0.61 6.16
C LEU A 96 3.12 1.64 5.88
N PRO A 97 3.40 2.95 5.90
CA PRO A 97 2.38 3.95 5.64
C PRO A 97 1.79 3.82 4.25
N PHE A 98 0.46 3.76 4.18
CA PHE A 98 -0.29 3.87 2.93
C PHE A 98 -0.46 5.34 2.57
N TYR A 99 -0.03 5.72 1.36
CA TYR A 99 -0.20 7.08 0.86
C TYR A 99 -1.49 7.22 0.07
N GLY A 100 -1.86 6.22 -0.73
CA GLY A 100 -3.08 6.28 -1.51
C GLY A 100 -3.06 5.43 -2.77
N VAL A 101 -4.05 5.69 -3.62
CA VAL A 101 -4.29 5.07 -4.91
C VAL A 101 -3.82 5.99 -6.03
N PHE A 102 -3.25 5.43 -7.08
CA PHE A 102 -2.86 6.18 -8.28
C PHE A 102 -3.17 5.37 -9.54
N HIS A 103 -3.45 6.06 -10.63
CA HIS A 103 -3.68 5.46 -11.95
C HIS A 103 -2.53 5.81 -12.89
N LEU A 104 -1.92 4.79 -13.48
CA LEU A 104 -1.00 4.98 -14.60
C LEU A 104 -1.76 5.25 -15.90
N GLU A 105 -1.05 5.73 -16.92
CA GLU A 105 -1.59 6.12 -18.24
C GLU A 105 -2.46 5.07 -18.97
N ASN A 106 -2.44 3.80 -18.53
CA ASN A 106 -3.25 2.70 -19.07
C ASN A 106 -4.30 2.18 -18.07
N ASP A 107 -4.83 3.05 -17.20
CA ASP A 107 -5.79 2.72 -16.13
C ASP A 107 -5.34 1.59 -15.19
N ARG A 108 -4.02 1.39 -15.08
CA ARG A 108 -3.48 0.39 -14.14
C ARG A 108 -3.60 0.94 -12.73
N LEU A 109 -4.37 0.21 -11.92
CA LEU A 109 -4.58 0.48 -10.51
C LEU A 109 -3.28 0.29 -9.74
N CYS A 110 -2.89 1.31 -8.97
CA CYS A 110 -1.68 1.31 -8.18
C CYS A 110 -1.96 1.66 -6.72
N LEU A 111 -1.21 1.04 -5.82
CA LEU A 111 -1.14 1.41 -4.41
C LEU A 111 0.23 2.04 -4.11
N ALA A 112 0.24 3.20 -3.49
CA ALA A 112 1.45 3.95 -3.16
C ALA A 112 1.76 3.88 -1.66
N SER A 113 3.05 3.76 -1.34
CA SER A 113 3.58 3.74 0.03
C SER A 113 5.01 4.25 0.05
N LEU A 114 5.60 4.41 1.23
CA LEU A 114 7.02 4.76 1.37
C LEU A 114 7.93 3.71 0.68
N TRP A 115 9.00 4.17 0.01
CA TRP A 115 10.02 3.26 -0.50
C TRP A 115 10.89 2.68 0.63
N MET A 116 11.05 1.36 0.65
CA MET A 116 11.87 0.66 1.63
C MET A 116 13.19 0.23 0.97
N CYS A 117 14.22 1.06 1.11
CA CYS A 117 15.53 0.85 0.46
C CYS A 117 16.20 -0.49 0.84
N ASN A 118 15.95 -0.99 2.06
CA ASN A 118 16.47 -2.25 2.56
C ASN A 118 15.70 -3.49 2.08
N GLY A 119 14.69 -3.31 1.21
CA GLY A 119 13.92 -4.39 0.64
C GLY A 119 13.00 -5.09 1.63
N ASN A 120 12.78 -6.39 1.42
CA ASN A 120 11.92 -7.22 2.27
C ASN A 120 12.72 -7.87 3.41
N ILE A 121 12.01 -8.34 4.43
CA ILE A 121 12.63 -8.90 5.64
C ILE A 121 13.50 -10.13 5.36
N ILE A 122 13.18 -10.93 4.36
CA ILE A 122 13.95 -12.14 4.02
C ILE A 122 15.33 -11.72 3.53
N HIS A 123 15.38 -10.86 2.50
CA HIS A 123 16.65 -10.37 1.97
C HIS A 123 17.44 -9.54 2.99
N PHE A 124 16.74 -8.76 3.82
CA PHE A 124 17.40 -8.00 4.87
C PHE A 124 18.11 -8.91 5.88
N LEU A 125 17.43 -9.92 6.40
CA LEU A 125 18.01 -10.85 7.39
C LEU A 125 19.12 -11.73 6.80
N GLU A 126 19.05 -12.06 5.51
CA GLU A 126 20.15 -12.71 4.80
C GLU A 126 21.41 -11.83 4.78
N SER A 127 21.25 -10.51 4.64
CA SER A 127 22.37 -9.55 4.61
C SER A 127 22.87 -9.12 5.99
N VAL A 128 22.01 -9.17 7.02
CA VAL A 128 22.32 -8.74 8.40
C VAL A 128 21.78 -9.76 9.41
N PRO A 129 22.43 -10.94 9.56
CA PRO A 129 21.88 -12.06 10.33
C PRO A 129 21.77 -11.80 11.83
N ASP A 130 22.59 -10.91 12.40
CA ASP A 130 22.59 -10.58 13.83
C ASP A 130 21.50 -9.55 14.22
N THR A 131 20.58 -9.24 13.30
CA THR A 131 19.47 -8.31 13.54
C THR A 131 18.55 -8.83 14.65
N LYS A 132 18.29 -8.01 15.67
CA LYS A 132 17.32 -8.31 16.73
C LYS A 132 15.89 -8.07 16.23
N CYS A 133 15.13 -9.14 16.06
CA CYS A 133 13.71 -9.06 15.72
C CYS A 133 12.89 -8.51 16.90
N VAL A 134 12.14 -7.44 16.65
CA VAL A 134 11.17 -6.89 17.62
C VAL A 134 9.75 -7.37 17.31
N PRO A 135 8.86 -7.46 18.30
CA PRO A 135 7.46 -7.83 18.05
C PRO A 135 6.75 -6.79 17.17
N LEU A 136 6.00 -7.28 16.17
CA LEU A 136 5.30 -6.46 15.19
C LEU A 136 4.37 -5.40 15.83
N VAL A 137 3.69 -5.76 16.92
CA VAL A 137 2.71 -4.92 17.63
C VAL A 137 3.30 -4.26 18.88
N SER A 138 4.63 -4.17 18.97
CA SER A 138 5.26 -3.40 20.05
C SER A 138 5.26 -1.90 19.73
N TRP A 139 4.87 -1.08 20.71
CA TRP A 139 4.97 0.38 20.64
C TRP A 139 6.39 0.91 20.85
N HIS A 140 7.40 0.03 20.79
CA HIS A 140 8.80 0.43 20.93
C HIS A 140 9.39 0.75 19.56
N VAL A 141 9.90 1.97 19.46
CA VAL A 141 10.41 2.64 18.27
C VAL A 141 11.47 1.79 17.56
N CYS A 142 11.24 1.43 16.30
CA CYS A 142 12.29 0.91 15.42
C CYS A 142 12.41 1.79 14.18
N CYS A 143 13.02 2.95 14.38
CA CYS A 143 13.66 3.76 13.35
C CYS A 143 14.71 4.63 14.05
N GLN A 144 15.83 4.04 14.45
CA GLN A 144 17.04 4.84 14.54
C GLN A 144 17.48 5.10 13.11
N ARG A 145 17.34 6.37 12.73
CA ARG A 145 18.06 7.00 11.62
C ARG A 145 19.54 6.63 11.74
N ASN A 146 20.12 6.16 10.65
CA ASN A 146 21.53 6.39 10.35
C ASN A 146 21.56 7.15 9.03
#